data_AF-A0A6P0HUH8-F1
#
_entry.id   AF-A0A6P0HUH8-F1
#
_cell.length_a   1.000
_cell.length_b   1.000
_cell.length_c   1.000
_cell.angle_alpha   90.00
_cell.angle_beta   90.00
_cell.angle_gamma   90.00
#
_symmetry.space_group_name_H-M   'P 1'
#
loop_
_entity.id
_entity.type
_entity.pdbx_description
1 polymer ?
#
loop_
_entity_poly.entity_id
_entity_poly.type
_entity_poly.pdbx_seq_one_letter_code
_entity_poly.pdbx_strand_id
1 'polypeptide(L)' 'MMRKVAFLTRSFDDFNQWAIEDKKIYIKIVNLIKDIQRDPFSGLGKPEALKYDLSGLWSRRITQEHRLVYSVSDE' A
#
# COMPACT_ATOMS: atom_id res chain seq x y z
N MET A 1 -11.29 10.23 -12.03
CA MET A 1 -9.86 10.47 -12.35
C MET A 1 -9.03 9.51 -11.50
N MET A 2 -8.04 8.82 -12.05
CA MET A 2 -7.18 7.92 -11.26
C MET A 2 -6.16 8.73 -10.46
N ARG A 3 -6.02 8.44 -9.16
CA ARG A 3 -5.00 9.04 -8.29
C ARG A 3 -3.60 8.63 -8.74
N LYS A 4 -2.63 9.55 -8.68
CA LYS A 4 -1.22 9.20 -8.95
C LYS A 4 -0.70 8.31 -7.81
N VAL A 5 0.29 7.49 -8.14
CA VAL A 5 0.98 6.64 -7.17
C VAL A 5 2.44 7.07 -7.15
N ALA A 6 2.92 7.43 -5.96
CA ALA A 6 4.31 7.78 -5.71
C ALA A 6 4.87 6.83 -4.64
N PHE A 7 6.15 6.49 -4.77
CA PHE A 7 6.87 5.65 -3.83
C PHE A 7 8.02 6.43 -3.20
N LEU A 8 8.28 6.20 -1.92
CA LEU A 8 9.61 6.45 -1.37
C LEU A 8 10.60 5.48 -2.02
N THR A 9 11.86 5.88 -2.17
CA THR A 9 12.90 5.06 -2.81
C THR A 9 12.94 3.64 -2.23
N ARG A 10 13.02 3.53 -0.89
CA ARG A 10 13.04 2.22 -0.21
C ARG A 10 11.79 1.38 -0.51
N SER A 11 10.61 2.00 -0.54
CA SER A 11 9.36 1.30 -0.82
C SER A 11 9.28 0.82 -2.27
N PHE A 12 9.90 1.56 -3.21
CA PHE A 12 10.01 1.13 -4.60
C PHE A 12 10.95 -0.07 -4.76
N ASP A 13 12.09 -0.05 -4.05
CA ASP A 13 13.04 -1.16 -4.04
C ASP A 13 12.38 -2.43 -3.45
N ASP A 14 11.73 -2.32 -2.29
CA ASP A 14 11.00 -3.43 -1.67
C ASP A 14 9.91 -3.97 -2.62
N PHE A 15 9.15 -3.09 -3.29
CA PHE A 15 8.13 -3.47 -4.26
C PHE A 15 8.70 -4.27 -5.44
N ASN A 16 9.82 -3.83 -6.00
CA ASN A 16 10.47 -4.52 -7.12
C ASN A 16 11.10 -5.86 -6.67
N GLN A 17 11.67 -5.90 -5.47
CA GLN A 17 12.27 -7.13 -4.94
C GLN A 17 11.23 -8.25 -4.79
N TRP A 18 10.00 -7.93 -4.37
CA TRP A 18 8.91 -8.90 -4.32
C TRP A 18 8.57 -9.50 -5.70
N ALA A 19 8.79 -8.79 -6.81
CA ALA A 19 8.56 -9.34 -8.14
C ALA A 19 9.53 -10.50 -8.47
N ILE A 20 10.69 -10.52 -7.82
CA ILE A 20 11.74 -11.53 -7.97
C ILE A 20 11.54 -12.65 -6.95
N GLU A 21 11.35 -12.30 -5.67
CA GLU A 21 11.32 -13.26 -4.56
C GLU A 21 9.99 -14.03 -4.46
N ASP A 22 8.85 -13.33 -4.51
CA ASP A 22 7.52 -13.94 -4.42
C ASP A 22 6.47 -13.16 -5.22
N LYS A 23 6.21 -13.66 -6.44
CA LYS A 23 5.22 -13.11 -7.36
C LYS A 23 3.80 -13.04 -6.77
N LYS A 24 3.43 -13.91 -5.83
CA LYS A 24 2.10 -13.85 -5.20
C LYS A 24 1.97 -12.64 -4.29
N ILE A 25 3.03 -12.34 -3.52
CA ILE A 25 3.08 -11.13 -2.69
C ILE A 25 3.08 -9.89 -3.59
N TYR A 26 3.89 -9.87 -4.65
CA TYR A 26 3.90 -8.78 -5.63
C TYR A 26 2.51 -8.49 -6.21
N ILE A 27 1.82 -9.51 -6.72
CA ILE A 27 0.46 -9.38 -7.28
C ILE A 27 -0.51 -8.83 -6.23
N LYS A 28 -0.39 -9.27 -4.97
CA LYS A 28 -1.22 -8.78 -3.88
C LYS A 28 -0.98 -7.29 -3.61
N ILE A 29 0.27 -6.83 -3.61
CA ILE A 29 0.61 -5.41 -3.44
C ILE A 29 0.02 -4.59 -4.61
N VAL A 30 0.18 -5.05 -5.85
CA VAL A 30 -0.42 -4.38 -7.03
C VAL A 30 -1.94 -4.26 -6.91
N ASN A 31 -2.60 -5.33 -6.44
CA ASN A 31 -4.05 -5.32 -6.23
C ASN A 31 -4.48 -4.35 -5.12
N LEU A 32 -3.72 -4.27 -4.03
CA LEU A 32 -3.97 -3.30 -2.96
C LEU A 32 -3.79 -1.86 -3.46
N ILE A 33 -2.73 -1.56 -4.23
CA ILE A 33 -2.52 -0.22 -4.81
C ILE A 33 -3.70 0.18 -5.70
N LYS A 34 -4.13 -0.71 -6.60
CA LYS A 34 -5.29 -0.46 -7.48
C LYS A 34 -6.58 -0.23 -6.69
N ASP A 35 -6.75 -0.93 -5.56
CA ASP A 35 -7.90 -0.74 -4.69
C ASP A 35 -7.85 0.59 -3.95
N ILE A 36 -6.69 0.96 -3.39
CA ILE A 36 -6.45 2.25 -2.74
C ILE A 36 -6.75 3.41 -3.71
N GLN A 37 -6.36 3.30 -4.99
CA GLN A 37 -6.65 4.36 -5.96
C GLN A 37 -8.16 4.60 -6.15
N ARG A 38 -8.99 3.55 -6.02
CA ARG A 38 -10.45 3.65 -6.14
C ARG A 38 -11.09 4.11 -4.84
N ASP A 39 -10.80 3.39 -3.76
CA ASP A 39 -11.38 3.59 -2.44
C ASP A 39 -10.25 3.53 -1.40
N PRO A 40 -9.68 4.68 -1.01
CA PRO A 40 -8.47 4.68 -0.20
C PRO A 40 -8.69 4.21 1.24
N PHE A 41 -9.88 4.32 1.81
CA PHE A 41 -10.11 4.12 3.24
C PHE A 41 -10.98 2.90 3.58
N SER A 42 -11.52 2.22 2.57
CA SER A 42 -12.20 0.93 2.70
C SER A 42 -11.72 -0.09 1.65
N GLY A 43 -12.27 -1.30 1.68
CA GLY A 43 -11.95 -2.35 0.72
C GLY A 43 -10.89 -3.35 1.18
N LEU A 44 -10.02 -3.76 0.27
CA LEU A 44 -9.14 -4.90 0.45
C LEU A 44 -8.05 -4.66 1.50
N GLY A 45 -7.63 -5.74 2.17
CA GLY A 45 -6.48 -5.71 3.07
C GLY A 45 -6.77 -5.15 4.46
N LYS A 46 -8.03 -4.99 4.86
CA LYS A 46 -8.43 -4.46 6.18
C LYS A 46 -7.73 -3.12 6.47
N PRO A 47 -8.18 -2.02 5.82
CA PRO A 47 -7.58 -0.70 6.00
C PRO A 47 -7.66 -0.26 7.46
N GLU A 48 -6.55 0.22 7.99
CA GLU A 48 -6.42 0.68 9.37
C GLU A 48 -5.72 2.05 9.38
N ALA A 49 -6.36 3.05 9.97
CA ALA A 49 -5.73 4.36 10.22
C ALA A 49 -4.69 4.21 11.35
N LEU A 50 -3.46 4.64 11.08
CA LEU A 50 -2.39 4.63 12.07
C LEU A 50 -2.53 5.82 13.03
N LYS A 51 -1.94 5.68 14.23
CA LYS A 51 -2.12 6.62 15.35
C LYS A 51 -0.77 7.20 15.81
N TYR A 52 -0.84 8.21 16.66
CA TYR A 52 0.31 8.89 17.27
C TYR A 52 1.24 9.49 16.21
N ASP A 53 2.53 9.18 16.24
CA ASP A 53 3.53 9.70 15.31
C ASP A 53 3.29 9.27 13.86
N LEU A 54 2.42 8.29 13.64
CA LEU A 54 2.03 7.81 12.31
C LEU A 54 0.63 8.30 11.90
N SER A 55 0.06 9.26 12.62
CA SER A 55 -1.23 9.85 12.28
C SER A 55 -1.20 10.46 10.87
N GLY A 56 -2.25 10.21 10.08
CA GLY A 56 -2.32 10.61 8.67
C GLY A 56 -1.85 9.51 7.70
N LEU A 57 -1.22 8.44 8.20
CA LEU A 57 -0.91 7.25 7.44
C LEU A 57 -1.98 6.16 7.62
N TRP A 58 -2.06 5.30 6.62
CA TRP A 58 -2.94 4.14 6.55
C TRP A 58 -2.14 2.89 6.30
N SER A 59 -2.64 1.77 6.80
CA SER A 59 -2.03 0.45 6.65
C SER A 59 -3.03 -0.54 6.05
N ARG A 60 -2.57 -1.38 5.12
CA ARG A 60 -3.30 -2.54 4.62
C ARG A 60 -2.45 -3.79 4.73
N ARG A 61 -3.07 -4.92 5.05
CA ARG A 61 -2.43 -6.22 5.24
C ARG A 61 -2.06 -6.86 3.91
N ILE A 62 -0.76 -7.04 3.69
CA ILE A 62 -0.23 -7.87 2.60
C ILE A 62 -0.23 -9.33 3.07
N THR A 63 0.44 -9.61 4.19
CA THR A 63 0.44 -10.92 4.85
C THR A 63 0.07 -10.77 6.33
N GLN A 64 0.27 -11.79 7.15
CA GLN A 64 0.17 -11.64 8.60
C GLN A 64 1.23 -10.66 9.13
N GLU A 65 2.42 -10.68 8.52
CA GLU A 65 3.59 -9.90 8.94
C GLU A 65 3.72 -8.56 8.18
N HIS A 66 3.52 -8.57 6.86
CA HIS A 66 3.81 -7.42 6.01
C HIS A 66 2.60 -6.48 5.86
N ARG A 67 2.88 -5.18 5.82
CA ARG A 67 1.89 -4.11 5.64
C ARG A 67 2.29 -3.18 4.49
N LEU A 68 1.30 -2.78 3.71
CA LEU A 68 1.41 -1.65 2.78
C LEU A 68 0.98 -0.40 3.54
N VAL A 69 1.93 0.49 3.82
CA VAL A 69 1.67 1.77 4.49
C VAL A 69 1.66 2.90 3.45
N TYR A 70 0.66 3.77 3.52
CA TYR A 70 0.45 4.84 2.55
C TYR A 70 -0.25 6.07 3.15
N SER A 71 -0.16 7.21 2.47
CA SER A 71 -1.00 8.38 2.67
C SER A 71 -1.78 8.67 1.38
N VAL A 72 -2.77 9.56 1.47
CA VAL A 72 -3.53 10.06 0.33
C VAL A 72 -3.46 11.58 0.37
N SER A 73 -3.05 12.20 -0.72
CA SER A 73 -3.09 13.64 -0.93
C SER A 73 -3.92 13.96 -2.17
N ASP A 74 -4.31 15.23 -2.31
CA ASP A 74 -5.11 15.72 -3.44
C ASP A 74 -4.26 16.10 -4.69
N GLU A 75 -2.96 15.78 -4.71
CA GLU A 75 -2.01 16.09 -5.81
C GLU A 75 -1.77 14.95 -6.83
#